data_AF-A0A378AHX0-F1
#
_entry.id   AF-A0A378AHX0-F1
#
_cell.length_a   1.000
_cell.length_b   1.000
_cell.length_c   1.000
_cell.angle_alpha   90.00
_cell.angle_beta   90.00
_cell.angle_gamma   90.00
#
_symmetry.space_group_name_H-M   'P 1'
#
loop_
_entity.id
_entity.type
_entity.pdbx_description
1 polymer ?
#
loop_
_entity_poly.entity_id
_entity_poly.type
_entity_poly.pdbx_seq_one_letter_code
_entity_poly.pdbx_strand_id
1 'polypeptide(L)'
;MQNLNAVLRAIPAPDADAMARAQQHIDGLLKPPGSLGRLEALAVQLAGMPGLGGQPQVAKKALLVMCADHGVWDEGVAISPKAVTAIQAANMTRGTTGVCVLAAQAGAKVHVIDVGIDSEPLPGVVNMRVARGCGNIARGPAMSREQGQELLLEVMRYTRALAQEGVTLFGVGELGDGQYHAGGSDRQRPDRQRCAGGGRDWRQSAAGEGWQQGGGGAAGYRRQSARPE
;
A
#
# COMPACT_ATOMS: atom_id res chain seq x y z
N MET A 1 21.08 12.80 -10.81
CA MET A 1 20.07 12.15 -9.94
C MET A 1 18.73 12.21 -10.62
N GLN A 2 17.98 11.11 -10.72
CA GLN A 2 16.60 11.15 -11.23
C GLN A 2 15.73 11.90 -10.21
N ASN A 3 15.06 12.97 -10.64
CA ASN A 3 14.02 13.62 -9.85
C ASN A 3 12.66 12.95 -10.11
N LEU A 4 11.69 13.11 -9.20
CA LEU A 4 10.39 12.44 -9.27
C LEU A 4 9.64 12.75 -10.58
N ASN A 5 9.70 13.99 -11.06
CA ASN A 5 9.05 14.39 -12.31
C ASN A 5 9.58 13.64 -13.53
N ALA A 6 10.89 13.38 -13.59
CA ALA A 6 11.48 12.62 -14.68
C ALA A 6 10.97 11.16 -14.68
N VAL A 7 10.83 10.54 -13.51
CA VAL A 7 10.29 9.18 -13.39
C VAL A 7 8.82 9.14 -13.82
N LEU A 8 8.00 10.09 -13.34
CA LEU A 8 6.58 10.16 -13.69
C LEU A 8 6.36 10.35 -15.21
N ARG A 9 7.16 11.20 -15.86
CA ARG A 9 7.08 11.42 -17.32
C ARG A 9 7.56 10.23 -18.14
N ALA A 10 8.39 9.37 -17.57
CA ALA A 10 8.94 8.20 -18.25
C ALA A 10 8.03 6.95 -18.14
N ILE A 11 6.89 7.03 -17.44
CA ILE A 11 5.92 5.93 -17.38
C ILE A 11 5.34 5.74 -18.79
N PRO A 12 5.57 4.58 -19.43
CA PRO A 12 5.13 4.37 -20.80
C PRO A 12 3.61 4.18 -20.87
N ALA A 13 3.01 4.60 -21.98
CA ALA A 13 1.66 4.17 -22.33
C ALA A 13 1.65 2.66 -22.62
N PRO A 14 0.51 1.97 -22.44
CA PRO A 14 0.35 0.59 -22.90
C PRO A 14 0.59 0.46 -24.41
N ASP A 15 1.15 -0.68 -24.83
CA ASP A 15 1.35 -1.03 -26.24
C ASP A 15 0.03 -1.49 -26.86
N ALA A 16 -0.63 -0.57 -27.58
CA ALA A 16 -1.92 -0.82 -28.22
C ALA A 16 -1.86 -1.91 -29.30
N ASP A 17 -0.75 -2.03 -30.02
CA ASP A 17 -0.60 -3.04 -31.08
C ASP A 17 -0.42 -4.43 -30.47
N ALA A 18 0.31 -4.55 -29.36
CA ALA A 18 0.40 -5.81 -28.61
C ALA A 18 -0.96 -6.23 -28.03
N MET A 19 -1.73 -5.28 -27.50
CA MET A 19 -3.09 -5.54 -27.04
C MET A 19 -3.99 -6.04 -28.17
N ALA A 20 -3.94 -5.42 -29.35
CA ALA A 20 -4.72 -5.83 -30.51
C ALA A 20 -4.35 -7.24 -31.00
N ARG A 21 -3.04 -7.55 -31.09
CA ARG A 21 -2.56 -8.89 -31.42
C ARG A 21 -3.00 -9.93 -30.40
N ALA A 22 -2.96 -9.60 -29.10
CA ALA A 22 -3.41 -10.49 -28.05
C ALA A 22 -4.93 -10.76 -28.13
N GLN A 23 -5.74 -9.73 -28.39
CA GLN A 23 -7.18 -9.89 -28.57
C GLN A 23 -7.50 -10.83 -29.75
N GLN A 24 -6.89 -10.58 -30.92
CA GLN A 24 -7.06 -11.44 -32.10
C GLN A 24 -6.66 -12.90 -31.81
N HIS A 25 -5.56 -13.10 -31.09
CA HIS A 25 -5.13 -14.44 -30.69
C HIS A 25 -6.14 -15.11 -29.77
N ILE A 26 -6.63 -14.41 -28.74
CA ILE A 26 -7.58 -14.93 -27.75
C ILE A 26 -8.92 -15.29 -28.38
N ASP A 27 -9.39 -14.50 -29.35
CA ASP A 27 -10.64 -14.76 -30.08
C ASP A 27 -10.56 -16.01 -30.97
N GLY A 28 -9.35 -16.38 -31.41
CA GLY A 28 -9.08 -17.59 -32.19
C GLY A 28 -8.84 -18.86 -31.38
N LEU A 29 -8.87 -18.80 -30.04
CA LEU A 29 -8.69 -19.98 -29.18
C LEU A 29 -9.91 -20.91 -29.25
N LEU A 30 -9.72 -22.17 -28.86
CA LEU A 30 -10.77 -23.19 -28.85
C LEU A 30 -11.79 -22.97 -27.72
N LYS A 31 -12.60 -21.92 -27.87
CA LYS A 31 -13.66 -21.48 -26.97
C LYS A 31 -14.63 -20.58 -27.74
N PRO A 32 -15.91 -20.46 -27.33
CA PRO A 32 -16.73 -19.36 -27.83
C PRO A 32 -16.08 -18.00 -27.51
N PRO A 33 -16.05 -17.05 -28.45
CA PRO A 33 -15.50 -15.71 -28.19
C PRO A 33 -16.08 -15.08 -26.93
N GLY A 34 -15.23 -14.52 -26.07
CA GLY A 34 -15.63 -13.89 -24.81
C GLY A 34 -16.03 -14.82 -23.66
N SER A 35 -16.08 -16.15 -23.85
CA SER A 35 -16.56 -17.09 -22.82
C SER A 35 -15.70 -17.16 -21.55
N LEU A 36 -14.42 -16.75 -21.58
CA LEU A 36 -13.57 -16.66 -20.38
C LEU A 36 -13.65 -15.28 -19.69
N GLY A 37 -14.45 -14.35 -20.22
CA GLY A 37 -14.79 -13.07 -19.60
C GLY A 37 -13.58 -12.25 -19.16
N ARG A 38 -13.48 -11.98 -17.85
CA ARG A 38 -12.42 -11.11 -17.28
C ARG A 38 -11.01 -11.67 -17.47
N LEU A 39 -10.85 -12.97 -17.69
CA LEU A 39 -9.54 -13.56 -17.94
C LEU A 39 -8.98 -13.13 -19.31
N GLU A 40 -9.85 -12.98 -20.31
CA GLU A 40 -9.48 -12.48 -21.65
C GLU A 40 -9.00 -11.03 -21.55
N ALA A 41 -9.79 -10.19 -20.87
CA ALA A 41 -9.45 -8.79 -20.65
C ALA A 41 -8.12 -8.63 -19.88
N LEU A 42 -7.86 -9.49 -18.88
CA LEU A 42 -6.60 -9.49 -18.14
C LEU A 42 -5.41 -9.87 -19.03
N ALA A 43 -5.55 -10.89 -19.88
CA ALA A 43 -4.50 -11.30 -20.79
C ALA A 43 -4.14 -10.20 -21.81
N VAL A 44 -5.14 -9.50 -22.35
CA VAL A 44 -4.93 -8.33 -23.22
C VAL A 44 -4.24 -7.19 -22.47
N GLN A 45 -4.68 -6.89 -21.25
CA GLN A 45 -4.04 -5.86 -20.42
C GLN A 45 -2.57 -6.17 -20.16
N LEU A 46 -2.23 -7.42 -19.83
CA LEU A 46 -0.85 -7.85 -19.62
C LEU A 46 -0.02 -7.73 -20.90
N ALA A 47 -0.56 -8.14 -22.06
CA ALA A 47 0.13 -7.99 -23.35
C ALA A 47 0.48 -6.53 -23.66
N GLY A 48 -0.34 -5.57 -23.22
CA GLY A 48 -0.08 -4.14 -23.38
C GLY A 48 1.00 -3.58 -22.45
N MET A 49 1.50 -4.32 -21.44
CA MET A 49 2.54 -3.83 -20.55
C MET A 49 3.92 -3.96 -21.22
N PRO A 50 4.63 -2.86 -21.55
CA PRO A 50 5.86 -2.94 -22.35
C PRO A 50 6.98 -3.77 -21.68
N GLY A 51 7.01 -3.78 -20.34
CA GLY A 51 7.95 -4.61 -19.57
C GLY A 51 7.74 -6.12 -19.70
N LEU A 52 6.62 -6.56 -20.31
CA LEU A 52 6.31 -7.97 -20.57
C LEU A 52 6.59 -8.40 -22.03
N GLY A 53 7.10 -7.50 -22.89
CA GLY A 53 7.51 -7.87 -24.25
C GLY A 53 6.35 -8.21 -25.20
N GLY A 54 5.16 -7.67 -24.95
CA GLY A 54 4.01 -7.84 -25.84
C GLY A 54 3.25 -9.16 -25.68
N GLN A 55 3.56 -9.95 -24.66
CA GLN A 55 2.90 -11.23 -24.36
C GLN A 55 2.54 -11.34 -22.87
N PRO A 56 1.40 -11.96 -22.52
CA PRO A 56 1.04 -12.19 -21.12
C PRO A 56 1.96 -13.25 -20.52
N GLN A 57 2.97 -12.82 -19.75
CA GLN A 57 3.93 -13.70 -19.09
C GLN A 57 4.13 -13.34 -17.61
N VAL A 58 4.31 -14.37 -16.78
CA VAL A 58 4.62 -14.22 -15.35
C VAL A 58 5.81 -15.10 -15.01
N ALA A 59 6.94 -14.47 -14.67
CA ALA A 59 8.15 -15.13 -14.22
C ALA A 59 8.27 -15.02 -12.68
N LYS A 60 9.27 -14.29 -12.18
CA LYS A 60 9.42 -14.08 -10.73
C LYS A 60 8.35 -13.10 -10.23
N LYS A 61 7.81 -13.40 -9.05
CA LYS A 61 6.82 -12.60 -8.35
C LYS A 61 7.42 -12.03 -7.06
N ALA A 62 7.20 -10.75 -6.80
CA ALA A 62 7.63 -10.11 -5.56
C ALA A 62 6.45 -9.42 -4.88
N LEU A 63 6.32 -9.61 -3.57
CA LEU A 63 5.38 -8.89 -2.74
C LEU A 63 6.16 -7.93 -1.84
N LEU A 64 5.96 -6.63 -2.02
CA LEU A 64 6.63 -5.61 -1.21
C LEU A 64 5.69 -5.20 -0.08
N VAL A 65 6.09 -5.45 1.16
CA VAL A 65 5.33 -5.08 2.35
C VAL A 65 6.02 -3.92 3.04
N MET A 66 5.38 -2.76 3.02
CA MET A 66 5.88 -1.52 3.61
C MET A 66 5.44 -1.42 5.07
N CYS A 67 6.39 -1.33 5.99
CA CYS A 67 6.14 -1.34 7.42
C CYS A 67 6.47 0.02 8.04
N ALA A 68 5.53 0.62 8.77
CA ALA A 68 5.75 1.86 9.50
C ALA A 68 4.76 2.04 10.66
N ASP A 69 5.16 2.81 11.67
CA ASP A 69 4.27 3.24 12.75
C ASP A 69 3.74 4.67 12.53
N HIS A 70 2.61 4.97 13.16
CA HIS A 70 1.91 6.24 12.96
C HIS A 70 1.77 7.00 14.27
N GLY A 71 2.19 8.27 14.32
CA GLY A 71 2.06 9.10 15.52
C GLY A 71 0.62 9.35 15.95
N VAL A 72 -0.36 9.16 15.06
CA VAL A 72 -1.78 9.27 15.41
C VAL A 72 -2.29 8.10 16.26
N TRP A 73 -1.49 7.04 16.42
CA TRP A 73 -1.75 5.99 17.40
C TRP A 73 -1.98 6.58 18.81
N ASP A 74 -1.29 7.67 19.16
CA ASP A 74 -1.42 8.37 20.45
C ASP A 74 -2.82 8.97 20.69
N GLU A 75 -3.65 9.10 19.65
CA GLU A 75 -5.04 9.58 19.75
C GLU A 75 -6.03 8.43 20.04
N GLY A 76 -5.54 7.23 20.37
CA GLY A 76 -6.38 6.09 20.77
C GLY A 76 -7.18 5.46 19.63
N VAL A 77 -6.77 5.70 18.37
CA VAL A 77 -7.48 5.21 17.17
C VAL A 77 -7.25 3.72 16.88
N ALA A 78 -6.34 3.07 17.61
CA ALA A 78 -6.01 1.66 17.45
C ALA A 78 -6.06 0.92 18.79
N ILE A 79 -6.61 -0.30 18.77
CA ILE A 79 -6.73 -1.19 19.94
C ILE A 79 -5.44 -1.99 20.16
N SER A 80 -4.70 -2.26 19.08
CA SER A 80 -3.45 -3.00 19.13
C SER A 80 -2.32 -2.15 19.72
N PRO A 81 -1.46 -2.72 20.59
CA PRO A 81 -0.26 -2.03 21.06
C PRO A 81 0.69 -1.68 19.91
N LYS A 82 1.28 -0.48 19.94
CA LYS A 82 2.21 0.01 18.90
C LYS A 82 3.34 -0.98 18.55
N ALA A 83 3.84 -1.74 19.53
CA ALA A 83 4.89 -2.73 19.33
C ALA A 83 4.53 -3.88 18.36
N VAL A 84 3.24 -4.10 18.07
CA VAL A 84 2.77 -5.16 17.16
C VAL A 84 3.35 -4.99 15.76
N THR A 85 3.54 -3.76 15.27
CA THR A 85 4.16 -3.49 13.97
C THR A 85 5.55 -4.14 13.87
N ALA A 86 6.44 -3.86 14.83
CA ALA A 86 7.79 -4.43 14.85
C ALA A 86 7.78 -5.96 15.01
N ILE A 87 6.90 -6.49 15.88
CA ILE A 87 6.75 -7.94 16.10
C ILE A 87 6.33 -8.64 14.81
N GLN A 88 5.33 -8.09 14.10
CA GLN A 88 4.80 -8.68 12.88
C GLN A 88 5.78 -8.57 11.71
N ALA A 89 6.54 -7.47 11.60
CA ALA A 89 7.62 -7.35 10.62
C ALA A 89 8.70 -8.43 10.86
N ALA A 90 9.08 -8.68 12.12
CA ALA A 90 9.99 -9.76 12.48
C ALA A 90 9.37 -11.17 12.29
N ASN A 91 8.06 -11.33 12.36
CA ASN A 91 7.39 -12.57 11.97
C ASN A 91 7.42 -12.80 10.46
N MET A 92 7.38 -11.73 9.65
CA MET A 92 7.47 -11.86 8.18
C MET A 92 8.84 -12.36 7.74
N THR A 93 9.93 -11.97 8.40
CA THR A 93 11.28 -12.50 8.11
C THR A 93 11.41 -13.98 8.44
N ARG A 94 10.57 -14.50 9.36
CA ARG A 94 10.45 -15.92 9.72
C ARG A 94 9.46 -16.69 8.84
N GLY A 95 8.73 -16.02 7.94
CA GLY A 95 7.78 -16.65 7.04
C GLY A 95 6.47 -17.10 7.70
N THR A 96 6.15 -16.66 8.92
CA THR A 96 5.02 -17.21 9.71
C THR A 96 3.72 -16.41 9.59
N THR A 97 3.74 -15.25 8.94
CA THR A 97 2.53 -14.44 8.78
C THR A 97 1.63 -14.97 7.65
N GLY A 98 0.34 -14.63 7.67
CA GLY A 98 -0.60 -15.07 6.62
C GLY A 98 -0.15 -14.69 5.21
N VAL A 99 0.45 -13.49 5.05
CA VAL A 99 0.97 -13.05 3.75
C VAL A 99 2.16 -13.89 3.28
N CYS A 100 3.03 -14.33 4.20
CA CYS A 100 4.14 -15.22 3.87
C CYS A 100 3.64 -16.58 3.38
N VAL A 101 2.63 -17.15 4.03
CA VAL A 101 2.04 -18.45 3.63
C VAL A 101 1.40 -18.35 2.24
N LEU A 102 0.60 -17.32 2.00
CA LEU A 102 -0.06 -17.12 0.69
C LEU A 102 0.96 -16.80 -0.42
N ALA A 103 1.99 -16.00 -0.12
CA ALA A 103 3.05 -15.70 -1.07
C ALA A 103 3.85 -16.96 -1.42
N ALA A 104 4.18 -17.80 -0.44
CA ALA A 104 4.85 -19.08 -0.68
C ALA A 104 4.00 -19.99 -1.59
N GLN A 105 2.70 -20.12 -1.32
CA GLN A 105 1.77 -20.87 -2.16
C GLN A 105 1.69 -20.32 -3.59
N ALA A 106 1.74 -19.00 -3.74
CA ALA A 106 1.72 -18.33 -5.03
C ALA A 106 3.10 -18.33 -5.72
N GLY A 107 4.17 -18.86 -5.11
CA GLY A 107 5.54 -18.80 -5.62
C GLY A 107 6.08 -17.36 -5.74
N ALA A 108 5.68 -16.49 -4.81
CA ALA A 108 6.12 -15.09 -4.71
C ALA A 108 7.05 -14.90 -3.51
N LYS A 109 8.08 -14.06 -3.69
CA LYS A 109 8.99 -13.69 -2.61
C LYS A 109 8.46 -12.48 -1.85
N VAL A 110 8.40 -12.55 -0.53
CA VAL A 110 8.04 -11.40 0.32
C VAL A 110 9.30 -10.56 0.59
N HIS A 111 9.21 -9.26 0.31
CA HIS A 111 10.21 -8.26 0.65
C HIS A 111 9.62 -7.39 1.75
N VAL A 112 10.11 -7.55 2.98
CA VAL A 112 9.71 -6.74 4.13
C VAL A 112 10.57 -5.50 4.14
N ILE A 113 9.95 -4.32 4.13
CA ILE A 113 10.64 -3.04 3.98
C ILE A 113 10.21 -2.14 5.14
N ASP A 114 11.16 -1.82 6.03
CA ASP A 114 10.98 -0.83 7.09
C ASP A 114 11.12 0.56 6.47
N VAL A 115 10.01 1.29 6.39
CA VAL A 115 9.99 2.68 5.94
C VAL A 115 9.75 3.65 7.10
N GLY A 116 9.51 3.16 8.32
CA GLY A 116 9.11 4.00 9.44
C GLY A 116 8.73 3.31 10.74
N ILE A 117 9.21 2.09 11.04
CA ILE A 117 8.86 1.39 12.29
C ILE A 117 9.49 2.12 13.48
N ASP A 118 8.70 2.34 14.54
CA ASP A 118 9.15 2.93 15.80
C ASP A 118 9.82 1.88 16.69
N SER A 119 10.97 1.38 16.23
CA SER A 119 11.80 0.41 16.96
C SER A 119 13.27 0.53 16.59
N GLU A 120 14.13 -0.29 17.22
CA GLU A 120 15.45 -0.57 16.66
C GLU A 120 15.32 -1.27 15.29
N PRO A 121 16.31 -1.14 14.39
CA PRO A 121 16.32 -1.85 13.11
C PRO A 121 16.19 -3.37 13.30
N LEU A 122 15.37 -4.00 12.47
CA LEU A 122 15.10 -5.43 12.54
C LEU A 122 16.01 -6.21 11.57
N PRO A 123 16.75 -7.23 12.02
CA PRO A 123 17.53 -8.09 11.13
C PRO A 123 16.67 -8.76 10.06
N GLY A 124 17.15 -8.79 8.81
CA GLY A 124 16.45 -9.40 7.68
C GLY A 124 15.33 -8.55 7.06
N VAL A 125 15.11 -7.32 7.55
CA VAL A 125 14.21 -6.34 6.95
C VAL A 125 15.01 -5.33 6.13
N VAL A 126 14.51 -4.96 4.95
CA VAL A 126 15.12 -3.93 4.11
C VAL A 126 14.91 -2.57 4.78
N ASN A 127 15.99 -1.86 5.06
CA ASN A 127 15.95 -0.58 5.75
C ASN A 127 15.87 0.58 4.75
N MET A 128 14.71 1.24 4.70
CA MET A 128 14.45 2.51 4.00
C MET A 128 13.79 3.49 4.98
N ARG A 129 14.17 3.41 6.26
CA ARG A 129 13.45 4.05 7.34
C ARG A 129 13.63 5.57 7.31
N VAL A 130 12.54 6.29 7.10
CA VAL A 130 12.52 7.76 7.07
C VAL A 130 12.65 8.35 8.48
N ALA A 131 11.94 7.77 9.45
CA ALA A 131 11.91 8.19 10.85
C ALA A 131 11.43 7.03 11.74
N ARG A 132 11.47 7.19 13.06
CA ARG A 132 10.77 6.28 14.00
C ARG A 132 9.31 6.70 14.11
N GLY A 133 8.47 6.07 13.29
CA GLY A 133 7.08 6.50 13.09
C GLY A 133 6.96 7.82 12.32
N CYS A 134 5.79 8.05 11.73
CA CYS A 134 5.45 9.35 11.16
C CYS A 134 4.83 10.29 12.21
N GLY A 135 4.80 11.59 11.91
CA GLY A 135 4.15 12.60 12.75
C GLY A 135 2.67 12.33 12.98
N ASN A 136 2.15 12.77 14.13
CA ASN A 136 0.73 12.65 14.46
C ASN A 136 -0.11 13.60 13.59
N ILE A 137 -0.92 13.00 12.70
CA ILE A 137 -1.68 13.75 11.71
C ILE A 137 -2.84 14.59 12.28
N ALA A 138 -3.24 14.32 13.53
CA ALA A 138 -4.22 15.14 14.23
C ALA A 138 -3.63 16.49 14.68
N ARG A 139 -2.30 16.60 14.75
CA ARG A 139 -1.57 17.76 15.27
C ARG A 139 -0.72 18.48 14.22
N GLY A 140 -0.41 17.80 13.11
CA GLY A 140 0.45 18.35 12.07
C GLY A 140 0.63 17.40 10.89
N PRO A 141 1.60 17.63 9.99
CA PRO A 141 1.88 16.71 8.89
C PRO A 141 2.54 15.42 9.38
N ALA A 142 2.29 14.31 8.67
CA ALA A 142 2.96 13.03 8.92
C ALA A 142 4.47 13.08 8.63
N MET A 143 4.87 13.87 7.63
CA MET A 143 6.25 14.04 7.18
C MET A 143 6.35 15.33 6.35
N SER A 144 7.58 15.80 6.13
CA SER A 144 7.84 16.85 5.14
C SER A 144 7.58 16.36 3.70
N ARG A 145 7.41 17.30 2.77
CA ARG A 145 7.22 16.96 1.36
C ARG A 145 8.46 16.30 0.79
N GLU A 146 9.63 16.76 1.21
CA GLU A 146 10.94 16.30 0.79
C GLU A 146 11.16 14.84 1.19
N GLN A 147 10.87 14.50 2.46
CA GLN A 147 10.90 13.11 2.95
C GLN A 147 9.98 12.19 2.13
N GLY A 148 8.76 12.64 1.82
CA GLY A 148 7.83 11.87 1.00
C GLY A 148 8.35 11.64 -0.42
N GLN A 149 8.95 12.65 -1.05
CA GLN A 149 9.54 12.53 -2.38
C GLN A 149 10.76 11.62 -2.42
N GLU A 150 11.61 11.69 -1.38
CA GLU A 150 12.79 10.84 -1.26
C GLU A 150 12.41 9.37 -1.10
N LEU A 151 11.46 9.07 -0.20
CA LEU A 151 10.96 7.70 -0.01
C LEU A 151 10.32 7.14 -1.27
N LEU A 152 9.52 7.95 -1.98
CA LEU A 152 8.94 7.55 -3.28
C LEU A 152 10.05 7.15 -4.27
N LEU A 153 11.08 7.98 -4.41
CA LEU A 153 12.18 7.73 -5.32
C LEU A 153 13.00 6.49 -4.90
N GLU A 154 13.21 6.28 -3.61
CA GLU A 154 13.94 5.13 -3.08
C GLU A 154 13.20 3.81 -3.36
N VAL A 155 11.91 3.75 -3.02
CA VAL A 155 11.07 2.57 -3.28
C VAL A 155 10.93 2.30 -4.78
N MET A 156 10.81 3.34 -5.62
CA MET A 156 10.80 3.20 -7.08
C MET A 156 12.12 2.60 -7.60
N ARG A 157 13.27 3.05 -7.09
CA ARG A 157 14.59 2.49 -7.46
C ARG A 157 14.69 1.02 -7.08
N TYR A 158 14.28 0.67 -5.86
CA TYR A 158 14.28 -0.70 -5.39
C TYR A 158 13.37 -1.62 -6.22
N THR A 159 12.15 -1.16 -6.52
CA THR A 159 11.20 -1.91 -7.36
C THR A 159 11.74 -2.14 -8.76
N ARG A 160 12.40 -1.14 -9.37
CA ARG A 160 13.06 -1.27 -10.67
C ARG A 160 14.25 -2.21 -10.64
N ALA A 161 15.03 -2.23 -9.57
CA ALA A 161 16.12 -3.19 -9.41
C ALA A 161 15.59 -4.64 -9.40
N LEU A 162 14.49 -4.90 -8.69
CA LEU A 162 13.83 -6.22 -8.72
C LEU A 162 13.33 -6.59 -10.12
N ALA A 163 12.82 -5.63 -10.88
CA ALA A 163 12.43 -5.87 -12.28
C ALA A 163 13.64 -6.25 -13.15
N GLN A 164 14.79 -5.60 -12.95
CA GLN A 164 16.05 -5.95 -13.61
C GLN A 164 16.56 -7.35 -13.23
N GLU A 165 16.23 -7.83 -12.02
CA GLU A 165 16.51 -9.19 -11.57
C GLU A 165 15.50 -10.23 -12.11
N GLY A 166 14.53 -9.81 -12.93
CA GLY A 166 13.56 -10.68 -13.61
C GLY A 166 12.21 -10.81 -12.91
N VAL A 167 11.87 -9.93 -11.95
CA VAL A 167 10.51 -9.83 -11.42
C VAL A 167 9.59 -9.18 -12.46
N THR A 168 8.53 -9.88 -12.82
CA THR A 168 7.56 -9.40 -13.83
C THR A 168 6.18 -9.14 -13.24
N LEU A 169 5.94 -9.55 -11.99
CA LEU A 169 4.68 -9.32 -11.30
C LEU A 169 4.96 -8.89 -9.86
N PHE A 170 4.42 -7.72 -9.50
CA PHE A 170 4.52 -7.15 -8.17
C PHE A 170 3.16 -7.19 -7.48
N GLY A 171 3.17 -7.47 -6.19
CA GLY A 171 2.09 -7.12 -5.29
C GLY A 171 2.58 -6.15 -4.23
N VAL A 172 1.64 -5.44 -3.62
CA VAL A 172 1.91 -4.48 -2.55
C VAL A 172 1.12 -4.84 -1.31
N GLY A 173 1.72 -4.61 -0.15
CA GLY A 173 1.09 -4.75 1.15
C GLY A 173 1.65 -3.71 2.11
N GLU A 174 1.00 -3.60 3.26
CA GLU A 174 1.42 -2.72 4.34
C GLU A 174 1.37 -3.45 5.68
N LEU A 175 2.02 -2.85 6.67
CA LEU A 175 1.88 -3.19 8.07
C LEU A 175 2.12 -1.94 8.91
N GLY A 176 1.09 -1.49 9.63
CA GLY A 176 1.21 -0.38 10.57
C GLY A 176 0.05 -0.28 11.55
N ASP A 177 0.37 0.06 12.80
CA ASP A 177 -0.63 0.32 13.84
C ASP A 177 -0.94 1.82 13.94
N GLY A 178 -2.21 2.16 14.17
CA GLY A 178 -2.65 3.56 14.13
C GLY A 178 -2.81 4.11 12.71
N GLN A 179 -2.72 3.28 11.67
CA GLN A 179 -3.12 3.69 10.33
C GLN A 179 -4.62 4.01 10.32
N TYR A 180 -4.97 5.23 9.91
CA TYR A 180 -6.36 5.59 9.64
C TYR A 180 -6.88 4.71 8.52
N HIS A 181 -7.56 3.64 8.89
CA HIS A 181 -8.74 3.24 8.16
C HIS A 181 -9.78 4.30 8.52
N ALA A 182 -10.57 4.76 7.56
CA ALA A 182 -11.55 5.81 7.81
C ALA A 182 -12.62 5.45 8.88
N GLY A 183 -12.53 4.31 9.59
CA GLY A 183 -13.45 3.87 10.64
C GLY A 183 -13.13 4.24 12.10
N GLY A 184 -12.14 5.10 12.39
CA GLY A 184 -11.82 5.52 13.76
C GLY A 184 -12.57 6.78 14.23
N SER A 185 -13.74 6.59 14.82
CA SER A 185 -14.39 7.46 15.84
C SER A 185 -14.56 8.99 15.64
N ASP A 186 -14.63 9.55 14.43
CA ASP A 186 -15.17 10.92 14.26
C ASP A 186 -16.69 10.90 14.13
N ARG A 187 -17.40 10.74 15.25
CA ARG A 187 -18.89 10.84 15.31
C ARG A 187 -19.39 12.29 15.12
N GLN A 188 -18.52 13.29 15.05
CA GLN A 188 -18.93 14.70 15.00
C GLN A 188 -19.09 15.26 13.58
N ARG A 189 -18.85 14.46 12.52
CA ARG A 189 -18.97 14.92 11.11
C ARG A 189 -19.70 13.90 10.22
N PRO A 190 -21.00 14.11 9.93
CA PRO A 190 -21.84 13.18 9.15
C PRO A 190 -21.31 12.90 7.72
N ASP A 191 -20.66 13.87 7.08
CA ASP A 191 -20.25 13.75 5.67
C ASP A 191 -19.04 12.81 5.43
N ARG A 192 -18.31 12.42 6.49
CA ARG A 192 -17.14 11.51 6.38
C ARG A 192 -17.46 10.04 6.64
N GLN A 193 -18.68 9.72 7.07
CA GLN A 193 -19.11 8.35 7.37
C GLN A 193 -19.12 7.43 6.14
N ARG A 194 -19.21 7.95 4.91
CA ARG A 194 -19.31 7.12 3.69
C ARG A 194 -18.04 6.34 3.35
N CYS A 195 -16.87 6.75 3.86
CA CYS A 195 -15.60 6.07 3.57
C CYS A 195 -15.11 5.19 4.74
N ALA A 196 -15.84 5.18 5.86
CA ALA A 196 -15.41 4.63 7.13
C ALA A 196 -15.65 3.11 7.25
N GLY A 197 -14.59 2.30 7.21
CA GLY A 197 -14.63 0.86 7.52
C GLY A 197 -13.91 0.55 8.84
N GLY A 198 -14.52 -0.29 9.68
CA GLY A 198 -13.92 -0.85 10.89
C GLY A 198 -12.61 -1.58 10.60
N GLY A 199 -11.59 -1.32 11.41
CA GLY A 199 -10.28 -1.96 11.31
C GLY A 199 -10.32 -3.43 11.76
N ARG A 200 -9.19 -3.90 12.33
CA ARG A 200 -8.87 -5.32 12.57
C ARG A 200 -9.80 -6.11 13.51
N ASP A 201 -10.88 -5.52 14.03
CA ASP A 201 -11.89 -6.25 14.79
C ASP A 201 -13.28 -5.59 14.68
N TRP A 202 -14.19 -6.20 13.89
CA TRP A 202 -15.58 -5.77 13.79
C TRP A 202 -16.49 -6.41 14.87
N ARG A 203 -16.01 -7.47 15.57
CA ARG A 203 -16.87 -8.27 16.46
C ARG A 203 -16.85 -7.80 17.91
N GLN A 204 -15.83 -7.06 18.34
CA GLN A 204 -15.73 -6.61 19.75
C GLN A 204 -16.33 -5.23 20.03
N SER A 205 -16.58 -4.39 19.02
CA SER A 205 -17.17 -3.05 19.23
C SER A 205 -18.64 -3.05 19.71
N ALA A 206 -19.27 -4.22 19.83
CA ALA A 206 -20.64 -4.34 20.33
C ALA A 206 -20.75 -4.58 21.85
N ALA A 207 -19.64 -4.83 22.56
CA ALA A 207 -19.70 -5.30 23.96
C ALA A 207 -18.95 -4.45 24.99
N GLY A 208 -18.28 -3.36 24.61
CA GLY A 208 -17.46 -2.55 25.50
C GLY A 208 -18.03 -1.15 25.78
N GLU A 209 -18.99 -1.10 26.70
CA GLU A 209 -19.15 -0.11 27.78
C GLU A 209 -19.15 1.41 27.52
N GLY A 210 -20.08 2.07 28.22
CA GLY A 210 -20.42 3.48 28.07
C GLY A 210 -19.38 4.43 28.66
N TRP A 211 -19.21 5.55 27.96
CA TRP A 211 -18.51 6.72 28.48
C TRP A 211 -19.47 7.90 28.55
N GLN A 212 -19.52 8.49 29.75
CA GLN A 212 -20.31 9.65 30.12
C GLN A 212 -20.04 10.82 29.16
N GLN A 213 -21.11 11.54 28.81
CA GLN A 213 -21.04 12.79 28.07
C GLN A 213 -20.32 13.85 28.91
N GLY A 214 -19.14 14.29 28.47
CA GLY A 214 -18.40 15.39 29.05
C GLY A 214 -17.97 16.41 27.99
N GLY A 215 -18.66 17.56 27.96
CA GLY A 215 -18.08 18.88 27.70
C GLY A 215 -17.53 19.19 26.31
N GLY A 216 -18.25 20.04 25.56
CA GLY A 216 -17.92 20.49 24.21
C GLY A 216 -16.64 21.35 24.07
N GLY A 217 -16.18 21.42 22.82
CA GLY A 217 -15.10 22.29 22.35
C GLY A 217 -14.89 22.14 20.84
N ALA A 218 -15.79 22.69 20.03
CA ALA A 218 -15.71 22.61 18.57
C ALA A 218 -14.55 23.47 18.03
N ALA A 219 -13.46 22.85 17.58
CA ALA A 219 -12.42 23.50 16.80
C ALA A 219 -12.63 23.23 15.30
N GLY A 220 -13.15 24.24 14.59
CA GLY A 220 -13.30 24.22 13.14
C GLY A 220 -11.96 24.39 12.43
N TYR A 221 -11.59 23.43 11.58
CA TYR A 221 -10.46 23.53 10.66
C TYR A 221 -10.74 24.56 9.54
N ARG A 222 -9.98 25.66 9.47
CA ARG A 222 -9.81 26.46 8.24
C ARG A 222 -8.61 25.91 7.46
N ARG A 223 -8.84 25.33 6.28
CA ARG A 223 -7.80 25.31 5.24
C ARG A 223 -7.59 26.75 4.80
N GLN A 224 -6.36 27.25 4.92
CA GLN A 224 -5.95 28.43 4.16
C GLN A 224 -5.99 28.04 2.68
N SER A 225 -7.02 28.52 1.97
CA SER A 225 -7.00 28.57 0.52
C SER A 225 -5.94 29.57 0.11
N ALA A 226 -4.97 29.12 -0.68
CA ALA A 226 -4.12 29.99 -1.47
C ALA A 226 -5.03 30.86 -2.35
N ARG A 227 -4.91 32.18 -2.24
CA ARG A 227 -5.47 33.11 -3.22
C ARG A 227 -4.53 33.13 -4.44
N PRO A 228 -5.05 33.10 -5.67
CA PRO A 228 -4.33 33.63 -6.82
C PRO A 228 -4.52 35.16 -6.88
N GLU A 229 -3.40 35.84 -7.10
CA GLU A 229 -3.16 37.26 -7.44
C GLU A 229 -3.74 38.35 -6.52
#